data_AF-A0A2K3K4D1-F1
#
_entry.id   AF-A0A2K3K4D1-F1
#
_cell.length_a   1.000
_cell.length_b   1.000
_cell.length_c   1.000
_cell.angle_alpha   90.00
_cell.angle_beta   90.00
_cell.angle_gamma   90.00
#
_symmetry.space_group_name_H-M   'P 1'
#
loop_
_entity.id
_entity.type
_entity.pdbx_description
1 polymer ?
#
loop_
_entity_poly.entity_id
_entity_poly.type
_entity_poly.pdbx_seq_one_letter_code
_entity_poly.pdbx_strand_id
1 'polypeptide(L)'
;RYEYNASVEENTQEALVALNLNDDNDPTFYVDSGATTHMTSQGGKLQNLKPYFGTSSVFVGNGQALPITHKGNALLKTSQGSEAKDFGQRT
;
A
#
# COMPACT_ATOMS: atom_id res chain seq x y z
N ARG A 1 42.47 8.53 -11.98
CA ARG A 1 41.07 8.58 -12.44
C ARG A 1 40.47 7.25 -12.03
N TYR A 2 39.67 7.21 -10.97
CA TYR A 2 38.98 6.01 -10.53
C TYR A 2 37.58 6.06 -11.12
N GLU A 3 37.20 5.03 -11.88
CA GLU A 3 35.85 4.92 -12.41
C GLU A 3 34.94 4.31 -11.34
N TYR A 4 33.89 5.05 -11.00
CA TYR A 4 32.85 4.62 -10.08
C TYR A 4 31.82 3.82 -10.88
N ASN A 5 32.04 2.51 -11.03
CA ASN A 5 31.01 1.60 -11.49
C ASN A 5 30.11 1.26 -10.31
N ALA A 6 29.22 2.18 -9.94
CA ALA A 6 28.06 1.80 -9.15
C ALA A 6 26.93 1.45 -10.12
N SER A 7 26.79 0.15 -10.40
CA SER A 7 25.46 -0.42 -10.57
C SER A 7 24.75 -0.23 -9.23
N VAL A 8 24.15 0.94 -9.03
CA VAL A 8 23.22 1.17 -7.94
C VAL A 8 22.02 0.28 -8.27
N GLU A 9 22.02 -0.94 -7.75
CA GLU A 9 20.75 -1.59 -7.43
C GLU A 9 20.11 -0.66 -6.41
N GLU A 10 19.16 0.16 -6.89
CA GLU A 10 18.34 1.01 -6.06
C GLU A 10 17.50 0.09 -5.18
N ASN A 11 18.06 -0.32 -4.05
CA ASN A 11 17.36 -1.06 -3.02
C ASN A 11 16.48 -0.07 -2.26
N THR A 12 15.47 0.46 -2.95
CA THR A 12 14.45 1.28 -2.30
C THR A 12 13.66 0.38 -1.38
N GLN A 13 13.72 0.68 -0.08
CA GLN A 13 12.81 0.06 0.87
C GLN A 13 11.42 0.60 0.58
N GLU A 14 10.61 -0.16 -0.17
CA GLU A 14 9.21 0.19 -0.36
C GLU A 14 8.41 -0.13 0.90
N ALA A 15 7.68 0.87 1.39
CA ALA A 15 6.69 0.66 2.44
C ALA A 15 5.44 0.00 1.83
N LEU A 16 5.00 -1.09 2.45
CA LEU A 16 3.81 -1.84 2.05
C LEU A 16 2.75 -1.78 3.14
N VAL A 17 1.50 -1.55 2.73
CA VAL A 17 0.34 -1.58 3.62
C VAL A 17 -0.56 -2.74 3.23
N ALA A 18 -0.99 -3.53 4.21
CA ALA A 18 -2.00 -4.57 4.01
C ALA A 18 -3.40 -3.95 4.06
N LEU A 19 -4.22 -4.23 3.05
CA LEU A 19 -5.62 -3.82 2.99
C LEU A 19 -6.50 -5.05 3.07
N ASN A 20 -7.39 -5.07 4.07
CA ASN A 20 -8.49 -6.02 4.12
C ASN A 20 -9.81 -5.29 3.83
N LEU A 21 -10.23 -5.35 2.57
CA LEU A 21 -11.42 -4.64 2.10
C LEU A 21 -12.74 -5.34 2.47
N ASN A 22 -12.71 -6.33 3.37
CA ASN A 22 -13.90 -7.02 3.85
C ASN A 22 -14.47 -6.39 5.12
N ASP A 23 -13.76 -5.42 5.69
CA ASP A 23 -14.15 -4.75 6.92
C ASP A 23 -14.44 -3.27 6.65
N ASP A 24 -15.69 -2.97 6.29
CA ASP A 24 -16.15 -1.60 6.10
C ASP A 24 -16.28 -0.84 7.46
N ASN A 25 -15.98 -1.48 8.60
CA ASN A 25 -16.32 -0.96 9.93
C ASN A 25 -15.24 -1.11 11.01
N ASP A 26 -13.99 -1.46 10.67
CA ASP A 26 -12.90 -1.45 11.66
C ASP A 26 -12.11 -0.13 11.60
N PRO A 27 -12.44 0.86 12.46
CA PRO A 27 -11.78 2.16 12.49
C PRO A 27 -10.34 2.09 13.02
N THR A 28 -9.85 0.91 13.43
CA THR A 28 -8.51 0.77 14.00
C THR A 28 -7.41 0.66 12.95
N PHE A 29 -7.75 0.35 11.70
CA PHE A 29 -6.79 0.24 10.59
C PHE A 29 -6.91 1.43 9.64
N TYR A 30 -6.06 2.45 9.87
CA TYR A 30 -5.89 3.53 8.91
C TYR A 30 -4.93 3.13 7.81
N VAL A 31 -5.29 3.46 6.57
CA VAL A 31 -4.37 3.34 5.44
C VAL A 31 -3.25 4.34 5.62
N ASP A 32 -1.99 3.89 5.58
CA ASP A 32 -0.85 4.78 5.52
C ASP A 32 -0.80 5.44 4.13
N SER A 33 -1.19 6.72 4.07
CA SER A 33 -1.16 7.52 2.85
C SER A 33 0.26 7.81 2.35
N GLY A 34 1.29 7.52 3.15
CA GLY A 34 2.69 7.60 2.75
C GLY A 34 3.18 6.35 2.00
N ALA A 35 2.43 5.25 2.00
CA ALA A 35 2.81 4.05 1.27
C ALA A 35 2.57 4.23 -0.24
N THR A 36 3.59 3.92 -1.03
CA THR A 36 3.51 3.94 -2.50
C THR A 36 2.89 2.66 -3.07
N THR A 37 2.92 1.58 -2.29
CA THR A 37 2.47 0.25 -2.71
C THR A 37 1.59 -0.39 -1.63
N HIS A 38 0.50 -1.04 -2.05
CA HIS A 38 -0.44 -1.71 -1.16
C HIS A 38 -0.60 -3.19 -1.52
N MET A 39 -0.84 -4.02 -0.50
CA MET A 39 -1.09 -5.46 -0.62
C MET A 39 -2.55 -5.79 -0.30
N THR A 40 -3.14 -6.71 -1.06
CA THR A 40 -4.48 -7.22 -0.80
C THR A 40 -4.54 -8.71 -1.09
N SER A 41 -5.32 -9.45 -0.30
CA SER A 41 -5.62 -10.86 -0.57
C SER A 41 -6.74 -11.03 -1.62
N GLN A 42 -7.41 -9.94 -2.01
CA GLN A 42 -8.60 -9.97 -2.85
C GLN A 42 -8.33 -9.36 -4.24
N GLY A 43 -7.94 -10.22 -5.20
CA GLY A 43 -7.65 -9.81 -6.58
C GLY A 43 -8.82 -9.11 -7.29
N GLY A 44 -10.07 -9.47 -6.96
CA GLY A 44 -11.28 -8.85 -7.54
C GLY A 44 -11.46 -7.36 -7.21
N LYS A 45 -10.66 -6.81 -6.30
CA LYS A 45 -10.67 -5.39 -5.91
C LYS A 45 -9.61 -4.56 -6.64
N LEU A 46 -8.75 -5.21 -7.43
CA LEU A 46 -7.75 -4.56 -8.27
C LEU A 46 -8.30 -4.37 -9.69
N GLN A 47 -8.14 -3.15 -10.20
CA GLN A 47 -8.30 -2.80 -11.60
C GLN A 47 -7.02 -3.18 -12.37
N ASN A 48 -7.16 -3.54 -13.65
CA ASN A 48 -6.05 -3.95 -14.50
C ASN A 48 -5.21 -5.10 -13.90
N LEU A 49 -5.88 -6.05 -13.24
CA LEU A 49 -5.24 -7.22 -12.63
C LEU A 49 -4.44 -7.99 -13.69
N LYS A 50 -3.16 -8.21 -13.43
CA LYS A 50 -2.26 -8.99 -14.29
C LYS A 50 -1.40 -9.93 -13.44
N PRO A 51 -1.07 -11.14 -13.95
CA PRO A 51 -0.09 -12.00 -13.30
C PRO A 51 1.22 -11.26 -13.06
N TYR A 52 1.82 -11.50 -11.90
CA TYR A 52 3.16 -11.03 -11.59
C TYR A 52 4.16 -12.16 -11.88
N PHE A 53 5.12 -11.90 -12.77
CA PHE A 53 6.13 -12.88 -13.18
C PHE A 53 7.50 -12.68 -12.48
N GLY A 54 7.59 -11.73 -11.56
CA GLY A 54 8.82 -11.53 -10.77
C GLY A 54 8.91 -12.50 -9.60
N THR A 55 10.01 -12.40 -8.86
CA THR A 55 10.33 -13.29 -7.72
C THR A 55 10.13 -12.62 -6.35
N SER A 56 9.67 -11.36 -6.33
CA SER A 56 9.45 -10.62 -5.09
C SER A 56 8.42 -11.31 -4.19
N SER A 57 8.73 -11.32 -2.90
CA SER A 57 7.90 -11.90 -1.84
C SER A 57 7.87 -10.97 -0.64
N VAL A 58 6.79 -11.06 0.13
CA VAL A 58 6.56 -10.27 1.34
C VAL A 58 6.86 -11.16 2.53
N PHE A 59 7.75 -10.72 3.41
CA PHE A 59 8.08 -11.47 4.62
C PHE A 59 7.24 -10.97 5.79
N VAL A 60 6.60 -11.90 6.50
CA VAL A 60 5.82 -11.62 7.72
C VAL A 60 6.59 -12.04 8.97
N GLY A 61 6.19 -11.57 10.15
CA GLY A 61 6.96 -11.70 11.39
C GLY A 61 7.26 -13.14 11.87
N ASN A 62 6.60 -14.15 11.30
CA ASN A 62 6.91 -15.57 11.55
C ASN A 62 7.97 -16.14 10.57
N GLY A 63 8.58 -15.30 9.73
CA GLY A 63 9.57 -15.69 8.73
C GLY A 63 8.99 -16.28 7.44
N GLN A 64 7.67 -16.41 7.31
CA GLN A 64 7.07 -16.89 6.07
C GLN A 64 7.16 -15.84 4.97
N ALA A 65 7.50 -16.30 3.77
CA ALA A 65 7.46 -15.51 2.53
C ALA A 65 6.12 -15.72 1.83
N LEU A 66 5.39 -14.64 1.59
CA LEU A 66 4.17 -14.61 0.81
C LEU A 66 4.51 -14.19 -0.62
N PRO A 67 4.40 -15.08 -1.62
CA PRO A 67 4.73 -14.74 -2.99
C PRO A 67 3.70 -13.76 -3.56
N ILE A 68 4.18 -12.75 -4.30
CA ILE A 68 3.31 -11.87 -5.06
C ILE A 68 2.81 -12.64 -6.29
N THR A 69 1.51 -12.85 -6.41
CA THR A 69 0.92 -13.60 -7.54
C THR A 69 0.40 -12.70 -8.65
N HIS A 70 -0.08 -11.49 -8.30
CA HIS A 70 -0.69 -10.55 -9.22
C HIS A 70 -0.38 -9.11 -8.83
N LYS A 71 -0.48 -8.20 -9.79
CA LYS A 71 -0.44 -6.75 -9.58
C LYS A 71 -1.60 -6.06 -10.29
N GLY A 72 -1.98 -4.91 -9.79
CA GLY A 72 -3.04 -4.07 -10.35
C GLY A 72 -3.17 -2.77 -9.57
N ASN A 73 -4.09 -1.91 -9.99
CA ASN A 73 -4.32 -0.62 -9.36
C ASN A 73 -5.60 -0.67 -8.51
N ALA A 74 -5.66 0.06 -7.41
CA ALA A 74 -6.88 0.23 -6.64
C ALA A 74 -7.14 1.72 -6.40
N LEU A 75 -8.40 2.13 -6.41
CA LEU A 75 -8.80 3.45 -5.95
C LEU A 75 -9.21 3.34 -4.47
N LEU A 76 -8.45 4.01 -3.61
CA LEU A 76 -8.76 4.09 -2.19
C LEU A 76 -9.70 5.26 -1.94
N LYS A 77 -10.92 4.94 -1.50
CA LYS A 77 -11.86 5.96 -1.03
C LYS A 77 -11.55 6.23 0.44
N THR A 78 -10.78 7.27 0.72
CA THR A 78 -10.66 7.80 2.08
C THR A 78 -11.85 8.72 2.32
N SER A 79 -12.62 8.50 3.38
CA SER A 79 -13.48 9.55 3.91
C SER A 79 -12.56 10.65 4.42
N GLN A 80 -12.36 11.72 3.62
CA GLN A 80 -11.79 12.94 4.18
C GLN A 80 -12.71 13.34 5.33
N GLY A 81 -12.13 13.48 6.52
CA GLY A 81 -12.87 13.99 7.67
C GLY A 81 -13.53 15.29 7.24
N SER A 82 -14.85 15.33 7.21
CA SER A 82 -15.59 16.57 7.15
C SER A 82 -15.41 17.26 8.50
N GLU A 83 -14.22 17.80 8.78
CA GLU A 83 -14.08 18.90 9.72
C GLU A 83 -14.58 20.17 9.02
N ALA A 84 -15.90 20.23 8.79
CA ALA A 84 -16.56 21.50 8.80
C ALA A 84 -16.59 21.96 10.26
N LYS A 85 -15.47 22.51 10.74
CA LYS A 85 -15.52 23.42 11.88
C LYS A 85 -16.28 24.64 11.38
N ASP A 86 -17.60 24.59 11.57
CA ASP A 86 -18.41 25.80 11.69
C ASP A 86 -17.78 26.61 12.83
N PHE A 87 -16.87 27.52 12.49
CA PHE A 87 -16.47 28.61 13.36
C PHE A 87 -17.64 29.59 13.39
N GLY A 88 -18.73 29.13 14.00
CA GLY A 88 -19.87 29.93 14.36
C GLY A 88 -19.38 30.97 15.35
N GLN A 89 -19.32 32.21 14.85
CA GLN A 89 -19.24 33.44 15.63
C GLN A 89 -20.02 33.27 16.94
N ARG A 90 -19.30 33.27 18.07
CA ARG A 90 -19.90 33.52 19.39
C ARG A 90 -19.28 34.80 19.92
N THR A 91 -20.12 35.84 19.94
CA THR A 91 -20.01 37.10 20.68
C THR A 91 -19.49 36.91 22.10
#